data_AF-A0A6P0ZPI1-F1
#
_entry.id   AF-A0A6P0ZPI1-F1
#
_cell.length_a   1.000
_cell.length_b   1.000
_cell.length_c   1.000
_cell.angle_alpha   90.00
_cell.angle_beta   90.00
_cell.angle_gamma   90.00
#
_symmetry.space_group_name_H-M   'P 1'
#
loop_
_entity.id
_entity.type
_entity.pdbx_description
1 polymer ?
#
loop_
_entity_poly.entity_id
_entity_poly.type
_entity_poly.pdbx_seq_one_letter_code
_entity_poly.pdbx_strand_id
1 'polypeptide(L)'
;MLFSGGVAFASKLPELGTYVSEDNNFTIQITDKDSSIGRITAVYTTTYSPVGAFSKSGNIGNFGWVTNQEKGRCCDTAPFSISFTLQERPSGWPYAIRDTWAGAYLDGNKLQMGGVRSYVNKEGVVEVSSLGTLTFYK
;
A
#
# COMPACT_ATOMS: atom_id res chain seq x y z
N MET A 1 15.54 14.74 -22.74
CA MET A 1 15.30 13.31 -22.45
C MET A 1 13.88 13.23 -21.91
N LEU A 2 12.92 12.86 -22.74
CA LEU A 2 11.51 12.73 -22.36
C LEU A 2 11.32 11.35 -21.74
N PHE A 3 10.96 11.28 -20.46
CA PHE A 3 10.50 10.04 -19.87
C PHE A 3 9.14 9.69 -20.50
N SER A 4 9.12 8.70 -21.39
CA SER A 4 7.88 8.08 -21.85
C SER A 4 7.37 7.12 -20.78
N GLY A 5 7.03 7.65 -19.60
CA GLY A 5 6.21 6.94 -18.63
C GLY A 5 4.78 7.00 -19.13
N GLY A 6 4.22 5.86 -19.57
CA GLY A 6 2.83 5.80 -20.00
C GLY A 6 1.91 6.34 -18.89
N VAL A 7 1.03 7.27 -19.25
CA VAL A 7 -0.02 7.75 -18.35
C VAL A 7 -1.03 6.61 -18.19
N ALA A 8 -1.08 6.01 -17.00
CA ALA A 8 -2.15 5.10 -16.63
C ALA A 8 -3.32 5.93 -16.08
N PHE A 9 -4.53 5.68 -16.58
CA PHE A 9 -5.73 6.26 -16.01
C PHE A 9 -6.14 5.46 -14.77
N ALA A 10 -6.97 6.06 -13.93
CA ALA A 10 -7.61 5.38 -12.82
C ALA A 10 -9.12 5.53 -13.03
N SER A 11 -9.88 4.43 -13.03
CA SER A 11 -11.31 4.48 -13.40
C SER A 11 -12.29 4.12 -12.27
N LYS A 12 -11.82 3.67 -11.11
CA LYS A 12 -12.70 3.15 -10.03
C LYS A 12 -12.02 3.07 -8.67
N LEU A 13 -12.82 3.14 -7.61
CA LEU A 13 -12.38 2.87 -6.21
C LEU A 13 -11.61 1.55 -6.09
N PRO A 14 -10.66 1.42 -5.13
CA PRO A 14 -9.82 0.23 -5.01
C PRO A 14 -10.65 -1.05 -4.86
N GLU A 15 -10.40 -2.08 -5.66
CA GLU A 15 -11.17 -3.31 -5.54
C GLU A 15 -10.73 -4.14 -4.34
N LEU A 16 -11.69 -4.85 -3.72
CA LEU A 16 -11.38 -5.88 -2.74
C LEU A 16 -10.59 -7.01 -3.40
N GLY A 17 -9.69 -7.65 -2.66
CA GLY A 17 -8.88 -8.76 -3.15
C GLY A 17 -7.42 -8.65 -2.72
N THR A 18 -6.64 -9.62 -3.19
CA THR A 18 -5.22 -9.78 -2.83
C THR A 18 -4.36 -9.15 -3.90
N TYR A 19 -3.48 -8.23 -3.51
CA TYR A 19 -2.50 -7.60 -4.39
C TYR A 19 -1.10 -8.08 -3.98
N VAL A 20 -0.34 -8.63 -4.92
CA VAL A 20 0.99 -9.19 -4.71
C VAL A 20 2.02 -8.32 -5.41
N SER A 21 3.09 -7.93 -4.72
CA SER A 21 4.19 -7.16 -5.32
C SER A 21 4.90 -7.94 -6.41
N GLU A 22 5.48 -7.24 -7.38
CA GLU A 22 6.19 -7.84 -8.51
C GLU A 22 7.39 -8.71 -8.13
N ASP A 23 7.97 -8.46 -6.96
CA ASP A 23 9.05 -9.24 -6.37
C ASP A 23 8.57 -10.38 -5.45
N ASN A 24 7.25 -10.54 -5.29
CA ASN A 24 6.57 -11.52 -4.42
C ASN A 24 6.92 -11.44 -2.92
N ASN A 25 7.53 -10.35 -2.48
CA ASN A 25 7.92 -10.15 -1.08
C ASN A 25 6.82 -9.56 -0.20
N PHE A 26 5.78 -9.00 -0.83
CA PHE A 26 4.74 -8.24 -0.16
C PHE A 26 3.37 -8.61 -0.71
N THR A 27 2.38 -8.66 0.18
CA THR A 27 0.98 -8.89 -0.17
C THR A 27 0.08 -7.97 0.62
N ILE A 28 -0.91 -7.38 -0.06
CA ILE A 28 -1.94 -6.53 0.54
C ILE A 28 -3.29 -7.12 0.14
N GLN A 29 -4.02 -7.69 1.09
CA GLN A 29 -5.38 -8.14 0.88
C GLN A 29 -6.36 -7.06 1.37
N ILE A 30 -6.98 -6.33 0.45
CA ILE A 30 -8.04 -5.36 0.75
C ILE A 30 -9.31 -6.15 1.04
N THR A 31 -9.79 -6.09 2.29
CA THR A 31 -10.97 -6.84 2.77
C THR A 31 -12.21 -5.96 2.89
N ASP A 32 -12.04 -4.66 3.15
CA ASP A 32 -13.13 -3.70 3.20
C ASP A 32 -12.63 -2.28 2.84
N LYS A 33 -13.55 -1.41 2.41
CA LYS A 33 -13.27 0.00 2.10
C LYS A 33 -14.46 0.89 2.46
N ASP A 34 -14.15 2.04 3.03
CA ASP A 34 -15.12 3.08 3.33
C ASP A 34 -14.81 4.32 2.50
N SER A 35 -15.59 4.51 1.43
CA SER A 35 -15.45 5.66 0.52
C SER A 35 -16.06 6.94 1.07
N SER A 36 -16.64 6.98 2.27
CA SER A 36 -17.06 8.26 2.86
C SER A 36 -15.89 8.99 3.50
N ILE A 37 -14.88 8.24 3.95
CA ILE A 37 -13.71 8.73 4.68
C ILE A 37 -12.37 8.28 4.07
N GLY A 38 -12.41 7.56 2.96
CA GLY A 38 -11.21 7.08 2.26
C GLY A 38 -10.39 6.08 3.06
N ARG A 39 -11.03 5.18 3.81
CA ARG A 39 -10.37 4.19 4.67
C ARG A 39 -10.37 2.80 4.03
N ILE A 40 -9.29 2.05 4.19
CA ILE A 40 -9.17 0.64 3.79
C ILE A 40 -8.88 -0.24 5.00
N THR A 41 -9.67 -1.31 5.12
CA THR A 41 -9.32 -2.46 5.95
C THR A 41 -8.57 -3.46 5.09
N ALA A 42 -7.39 -3.88 5.53
CA ALA A 42 -6.57 -4.83 4.79
C ALA A 42 -5.78 -5.76 5.70
N VAL A 43 -5.27 -6.84 5.10
CA VAL A 43 -4.23 -7.70 5.65
C VAL A 43 -2.95 -7.46 4.85
N TYR A 44 -1.91 -6.99 5.50
CA TYR A 44 -0.57 -6.91 4.94
C TYR A 44 0.25 -8.12 5.37
N THR A 45 1.01 -8.69 4.45
CA THR A 45 1.98 -9.76 4.71
C THR A 45 3.29 -9.43 4.00
N THR A 46 4.41 -9.67 4.66
CA THR A 46 5.74 -9.56 4.04
C THR A 46 6.64 -10.70 4.45
N THR A 47 7.48 -11.16 3.52
CA THR A 47 8.59 -12.09 3.76
C THR A 47 9.95 -11.38 3.81
N TYR A 48 10.01 -10.13 3.32
CA TYR A 48 11.20 -9.31 3.29
C TYR A 48 11.26 -8.45 4.55
N SER A 49 11.89 -8.94 5.62
CA SER A 49 12.05 -8.19 6.88
C SER A 49 13.20 -8.66 7.77
N PRO A 50 13.80 -7.76 8.58
CA PRO A 50 14.87 -8.12 9.51
C PRO A 50 14.42 -9.07 10.63
N VAL A 51 13.10 -9.19 10.85
CA VAL A 51 12.49 -10.09 11.85
C VAL A 51 11.86 -11.33 11.21
N GLY A 52 12.14 -11.59 9.94
CA GLY A 52 11.49 -12.64 9.16
C GLY A 52 10.08 -12.24 8.70
N ALA A 53 9.31 -13.25 8.28
CA ALA A 53 7.97 -13.02 7.75
C ALA A 53 6.98 -12.59 8.86
N PHE A 54 6.12 -11.63 8.54
CA PHE A 54 5.07 -11.20 9.46
C PHE A 54 3.82 -10.71 8.71
N SER A 55 2.71 -10.63 9.44
CA SER A 55 1.42 -10.19 8.92
C SER A 55 0.70 -9.27 9.90
N LYS A 56 -0.03 -8.29 9.38
CA LYS A 56 -0.85 -7.37 10.17
C LYS A 56 -2.18 -7.08 9.48
N SER A 57 -3.27 -7.13 10.23
CA SER A 57 -4.61 -6.78 9.75
C SER A 57 -5.18 -5.57 10.48
N GLY A 58 -6.10 -4.86 9.81
CA GLY A 58 -6.89 -3.79 10.39
C GLY A 58 -7.11 -2.62 9.43
N ASN A 59 -7.48 -1.47 9.99
CA ASN A 59 -7.63 -0.20 9.27
C ASN A 59 -6.25 0.40 8.98
N ILE A 60 -5.51 -0.24 8.06
CA ILE A 60 -4.11 0.07 7.78
C ILE A 60 -3.93 0.87 6.49
N GLY A 61 -4.98 1.05 5.68
CA GLY A 61 -4.90 1.76 4.42
C GLY A 61 -5.78 3.01 4.36
N ASN A 62 -5.39 3.96 3.53
CA ASN A 62 -6.17 5.15 3.19
C ASN A 62 -6.08 5.42 1.70
N PHE A 63 -7.11 6.02 1.12
CA PHE A 63 -7.13 6.43 -0.27
C PHE A 63 -7.88 7.75 -0.46
N GLY A 64 -7.47 8.51 -1.46
CA GLY A 64 -8.12 9.75 -1.89
C GLY A 64 -8.37 9.71 -3.38
N TRP A 65 -9.51 10.26 -3.79
CA TRP A 65 -9.92 10.36 -5.19
C TRP A 65 -10.46 11.75 -5.48
N VAL A 66 -10.42 12.11 -6.76
CA VAL A 66 -11.14 13.27 -7.27
C VAL A 66 -12.19 12.80 -8.26
N THR A 67 -13.19 13.63 -8.51
CA THR A 67 -14.15 13.40 -9.60
C THR A 67 -13.42 13.51 -10.93
N ASN A 68 -13.48 12.47 -11.77
CA ASN A 68 -12.95 12.53 -13.13
C ASN A 68 -13.91 13.35 -14.01
N GLN A 69 -13.38 14.31 -14.78
CA GLN A 69 -14.14 15.20 -15.66
C GLN A 69 -14.22 14.68 -17.12
N GLU A 70 -13.67 13.50 -17.44
CA GLU A 70 -13.83 12.93 -18.78
C GLU A 70 -15.31 12.69 -19.15
N LYS A 71 -15.66 13.18 -20.35
CA LYS A 71 -17.03 13.33 -20.87
C LYS A 71 -17.86 12.06 -20.74
N GLY A 72 -18.96 12.14 -19.97
CA GLY A 72 -20.08 11.21 -20.07
C GLY A 72 -20.17 10.13 -19.00
N ARG A 73 -19.25 10.09 -18.02
CA ARG A 73 -19.35 9.18 -16.87
C ARG A 73 -19.59 9.99 -15.60
N CYS A 74 -20.87 10.15 -15.21
CA CYS A 74 -21.29 11.03 -14.11
C CYS A 74 -20.69 10.72 -12.73
N CYS A 75 -19.93 9.64 -12.60
CA CYS A 75 -19.84 8.91 -11.35
C CYS A 75 -18.50 8.13 -11.20
N ASP A 76 -17.55 8.29 -12.13
CA ASP A 76 -16.26 7.57 -12.09
C ASP A 76 -15.30 8.29 -11.13
N THR A 77 -15.23 7.77 -9.91
CA THR A 77 -14.26 8.18 -8.89
C THR A 77 -12.94 7.46 -9.15
N ALA A 78 -11.90 8.24 -9.44
CA ALA A 78 -10.57 7.75 -9.74
C ALA A 78 -9.67 7.91 -8.50
N PRO A 79 -9.39 6.84 -7.73
CA PRO A 79 -8.40 6.91 -6.65
C PRO A 79 -7.02 7.17 -7.24
N PHE A 80 -6.47 8.34 -6.97
CA PHE A 80 -5.13 8.70 -7.44
C PHE A 80 -4.07 8.50 -6.37
N SER A 81 -4.46 8.58 -5.09
CA SER A 81 -3.55 8.39 -3.96
C SER A 81 -4.05 7.26 -3.08
N ILE A 82 -3.18 6.32 -2.78
CA ILE A 82 -3.42 5.21 -1.86
C ILE A 82 -2.17 5.01 -0.99
N SER A 83 -2.37 4.73 0.28
CA SER A 83 -1.29 4.46 1.22
C SER A 83 -1.66 3.33 2.17
N PHE A 84 -0.64 2.65 2.67
CA PHE A 84 -0.76 1.67 3.74
C PHE A 84 0.30 1.95 4.79
N THR A 85 -0.10 2.01 6.06
CA THR A 85 0.81 2.13 7.19
C THR A 85 0.56 0.96 8.11
N LEU A 86 1.62 0.22 8.41
CA LEU A 86 1.57 -0.91 9.32
C LEU A 86 2.64 -0.78 10.38
N GLN A 87 2.29 -1.17 11.60
CA GLN A 87 3.19 -1.16 12.74
C GLN A 87 3.02 -2.46 13.51
N GLU A 88 4.14 -3.08 13.85
CA GLU A 88 4.19 -4.27 14.67
C GLU A 88 5.19 -4.06 15.82
N ARG A 89 4.77 -4.46 17.02
CA ARG A 89 5.58 -4.46 18.23
C ARG A 89 5.11 -5.64 19.08
N PRO A 90 5.79 -6.80 18.99
CA PRO A 90 5.36 -7.99 19.70
C PRO A 90 5.36 -7.82 21.22
N SER A 91 4.68 -8.72 21.91
CA SER A 91 4.76 -8.83 23.38
C SER A 91 6.21 -9.04 23.83
N GLY A 92 6.58 -8.49 24.99
CA GLY A 92 7.97 -8.46 25.47
C GLY A 92 8.85 -7.43 24.76
N TRP A 93 8.30 -6.69 23.79
CA TRP A 93 8.92 -5.56 23.09
C TRP A 93 10.35 -5.85 22.55
N PRO A 94 10.57 -7.00 21.89
CA PRO A 94 11.91 -7.35 21.36
C PRO A 94 12.35 -6.46 20.18
N TYR A 95 11.39 -5.81 19.52
CA TYR A 95 11.61 -4.85 18.45
C TYR A 95 10.34 -4.02 18.21
N ALA A 96 10.47 -2.94 17.44
CA ALA A 96 9.35 -2.31 16.74
C ALA A 96 9.70 -2.15 15.26
N ILE A 97 8.73 -2.43 14.39
CA ILE A 97 8.86 -2.32 12.95
C ILE A 97 7.66 -1.59 12.39
N ARG A 98 7.89 -0.72 11.42
CA ARG A 98 6.84 0.02 10.72
C ARG A 98 7.18 0.11 9.25
N ASP A 99 6.26 -0.35 8.42
CA ASP A 99 6.34 -0.11 6.97
C ASP A 99 5.29 0.94 6.61
N THR A 100 5.67 1.84 5.72
CA THR A 100 4.78 2.83 5.15
C THR A 100 4.91 2.78 3.66
N TRP A 101 3.79 2.55 2.99
CA TRP A 101 3.65 2.54 1.54
C TRP A 101 2.78 3.71 1.13
N ALA A 102 3.19 4.44 0.09
CA ALA A 102 2.41 5.51 -0.52
C ALA A 102 2.52 5.40 -2.04
N GLY A 103 1.42 5.64 -2.75
CA GLY A 103 1.36 5.35 -4.17
C GLY A 103 0.04 5.72 -4.82
N ALA A 104 -0.20 5.11 -5.97
CA ALA A 104 -1.40 5.30 -6.77
C ALA A 104 -2.11 3.97 -7.03
N TYR A 105 -3.45 4.03 -7.14
CA TYR A 105 -4.27 2.94 -7.63
C TYR A 105 -4.48 3.14 -9.13
N LEU A 106 -4.02 2.21 -9.95
CA LEU A 106 -3.99 2.32 -11.40
C LEU A 106 -5.04 1.41 -12.04
N ASP A 107 -5.35 1.68 -13.31
CA ASP A 107 -6.16 0.79 -14.13
C ASP A 107 -5.63 -0.65 -14.15
N GLY A 108 -6.57 -1.59 -14.31
CA GLY A 108 -6.27 -3.01 -14.25
C GLY A 108 -6.03 -3.54 -12.83
N ASN A 109 -6.52 -2.83 -11.80
CA ASN A 109 -6.39 -3.22 -10.40
C ASN A 109 -4.91 -3.38 -9.97
N LYS A 110 -4.10 -2.36 -10.27
CA LYS A 110 -2.69 -2.33 -9.89
C LYS A 110 -2.43 -1.27 -8.85
N LEU A 111 -1.51 -1.53 -7.94
CA LEU A 111 -0.97 -0.52 -7.02
C LEU A 111 0.45 -0.19 -7.46
N GLN A 112 0.78 1.07 -7.70
CA GLN A 112 2.17 1.49 -7.85
C GLN A 112 2.58 2.22 -6.59
N MET A 113 3.47 1.64 -5.79
CA MET A 113 3.75 2.10 -4.44
C MET A 113 5.24 2.25 -4.16
N GLY A 114 5.63 3.36 -3.54
CA GLY A 114 6.92 3.52 -2.88
C GLY A 114 6.81 3.16 -1.40
N GLY A 115 7.76 2.40 -0.88
CA GLY A 115 7.77 1.95 0.52
C GLY A 115 9.01 2.38 1.29
N VAL A 116 8.84 2.63 2.58
CA VAL A 116 9.91 2.84 3.56
C VAL A 116 9.63 1.99 4.79
N ARG A 117 10.69 1.44 5.37
CA ARG A 117 10.66 0.76 6.67
C ARG A 117 11.48 1.50 7.69
N SER A 118 10.94 1.63 8.90
CA SER A 118 11.72 1.91 10.11
C SER A 118 11.69 0.71 11.03
N TYR A 119 12.84 0.36 11.58
CA TYR A 119 13.03 -0.76 12.49
C TYR A 119 13.88 -0.34 13.69
N VAL A 120 13.55 -0.85 14.87
CA VAL A 120 14.38 -0.75 16.07
C VAL A 120 14.37 -2.07 16.82
N ASN A 121 15.54 -2.57 17.23
CA ASN A 121 15.67 -3.80 18.02
C ASN A 121 15.84 -3.52 19.53
N LYS A 122 15.85 -4.58 20.34
CA LYS A 122 16.02 -4.50 21.81
C LYS A 122 17.40 -3.96 22.23
N GLU A 123 18.40 -4.01 21.36
CA GLU A 123 19.72 -3.42 21.57
C GLU A 123 19.74 -1.90 21.28
N GLY A 124 18.63 -1.34 20.78
CA GLY A 124 18.51 0.08 20.45
C GLY A 124 19.09 0.46 19.08
N VAL A 125 19.44 -0.52 18.25
CA VAL A 125 19.85 -0.29 16.85
C VAL A 125 18.64 0.17 16.06
N VAL A 126 18.75 1.32 15.41
CA VAL A 126 17.69 1.92 14.58
C VAL A 126 18.10 1.87 13.12
N GLU A 127 17.21 1.39 12.27
CA GLU A 127 17.41 1.28 10.83
C GLU A 127 16.24 1.91 10.08
N VAL A 128 16.54 2.70 9.06
CA VAL A 128 15.55 3.20 8.10
C VAL A 128 16.00 2.77 6.72
N SER A 129 15.14 2.06 6.00
CA SER A 129 15.45 1.49 4.68
C SER A 129 14.33 1.76 3.68
N SER A 130 14.72 1.91 2.42
CA SER A 130 13.78 1.91 1.31
C SER A 130 13.30 0.47 1.06
N LEU A 131 12.00 0.30 0.83
CA LEU A 131 11.41 -0.95 0.31
C LEU A 131 11.26 -0.91 -1.22
N GLY A 132 11.77 0.15 -1.86
CA GLY A 132 11.70 0.35 -3.31
C GLY A 132 10.38 0.96 -3.78
N THR A 133 10.27 1.09 -5.10
CA THR A 133 9.01 1.38 -5.80
C THR A 133 8.58 0.11 -6.51
N LEU A 134 7.45 -0.45 -6.10
CA LEU A 134 6.95 -1.74 -6.58
C LEU A 134 5.58 -1.57 -7.21
N THR A 135 5.33 -2.39 -8.23
CA THR A 135 3.96 -2.63 -8.72
C THR A 135 3.36 -3.84 -8.02
N PHE A 136 2.13 -3.71 -7.51
CA PHE A 136 1.35 -4.81 -6.96
C PHE A 136 0.23 -5.17 -7.93
N TYR A 137 0.08 -6.46 -8.21
CA TYR A 137 -0.91 -7.03 -9.10
C TYR A 137 -1.96 -7.78 -8.31
N LYS A 138 -3.23 -7.57 -8.63
CA LYS A 138 -4.35 -8.32 -8.05
C LYS A 138 -4.44 -9.75 -8.60
#